data_AF-A0A4Q4SHI9-F1
#
_entry.id   AF-A0A4Q4SHI9-F1
#
_cell.length_a   1.000
_cell.length_b   1.000
_cell.length_c   1.000
_cell.angle_alpha   90.00
_cell.angle_beta   90.00
_cell.angle_gamma   90.00
#
_symmetry.space_group_name_H-M   'P 1'
#
loop_
_entity.id
_entity.type
_entity.pdbx_description
1 polymer ?
#
loop_
_entity_poly.entity_id
_entity_poly.type
_entity_poly.pdbx_seq_one_letter_code
_entity_poly.pdbx_strand_id
1 'polypeptide(L)'
;MVIDYLSQGKVSEHAWHIDKISRPLVTQHQSKKGYRKYLHRTSRSEKRVKTLELFCQGIRKRCDETPVSSRDTPLKYPPSECGYSINPPERLAKHRARQSSNYVMNLVEDICKHLYDIGTFAQQFTMHQFIIHLIFREEQASIAEIFISGLLQVWVKDGGGFNAYLAGHSTASAGKVTDAEWALHERNTKLDSPMMEDIRQQQLRPDERQRALALADAKAFDENLGGGSTEEAECM
;
A
#
# COMPACT_ATOMS: atom_id res chain seq x y z
N MET A 1 -4.22 -10.24 -19.07
CA MET A 1 -3.87 -8.82 -19.30
C MET A 1 -2.46 -8.44 -18.85
N VAL A 2 -2.07 -8.55 -17.57
CA VAL A 2 -0.72 -8.10 -17.13
C VAL A 2 0.43 -8.92 -17.73
N ILE A 3 0.27 -10.24 -17.87
CA ILE A 3 1.27 -11.10 -18.55
C ILE A 3 1.44 -10.69 -20.02
N ASP A 4 0.35 -10.35 -20.70
CA ASP A 4 0.39 -9.81 -22.07
C ASP A 4 1.12 -8.45 -22.10
N TYR A 5 0.85 -7.57 -21.13
CA TYR A 5 1.56 -6.29 -20.98
C TYR A 5 3.07 -6.47 -20.76
N LEU A 6 3.45 -7.49 -19.99
CA LEU A 6 4.85 -7.85 -19.70
C LEU A 6 5.59 -8.42 -20.92
N SER A 7 4.89 -8.90 -21.95
CA SER A 7 5.54 -9.53 -23.12
C SER A 7 6.58 -8.61 -23.80
N GLN A 8 7.66 -9.24 -24.29
CA GLN A 8 8.71 -8.59 -25.09
C GLN A 8 8.69 -9.14 -26.51
N GLY A 9 8.98 -8.29 -27.50
CA GLY A 9 9.13 -8.69 -28.90
C GLY A 9 7.84 -9.18 -29.58
N LYS A 10 6.70 -9.17 -28.89
CA LYS A 10 5.39 -9.53 -29.42
C LYS A 10 4.45 -8.33 -29.37
N VAL A 11 3.54 -8.25 -30.33
CA VAL A 11 2.44 -7.29 -30.30
C VAL A 11 1.50 -7.73 -29.18
N SER A 12 1.35 -6.89 -28.17
CA SER A 12 0.38 -7.10 -27.08
C SER A 12 -0.97 -6.56 -27.51
N GLU A 13 -2.02 -7.32 -27.21
CA GLU A 13 -3.40 -6.94 -27.49
C GLU A 13 -3.83 -5.76 -26.61
N HIS A 14 -3.39 -5.72 -25.35
CA HIS A 14 -3.89 -4.77 -24.35
C HIS A 14 -2.97 -3.57 -24.12
N ALA A 15 -1.67 -3.70 -24.40
CA ALA A 15 -0.68 -2.73 -23.94
C ALA A 15 -0.91 -1.32 -24.47
N TRP A 16 -1.27 -1.16 -25.75
CA TRP A 16 -1.58 0.15 -26.29
C TRP A 16 -2.83 0.77 -25.64
N HIS A 17 -3.87 -0.03 -25.38
CA HIS A 17 -5.10 0.45 -24.77
C HIS A 17 -4.88 0.95 -23.34
N ILE A 18 -3.97 0.32 -22.61
CA ILE A 18 -3.55 0.74 -21.27
C ILE A 18 -2.66 2.00 -21.37
N ASP A 19 -1.61 1.95 -22.20
CA ASP A 19 -0.60 3.00 -22.23
C ASP A 19 -1.13 4.34 -22.78
N LYS A 20 -2.24 4.35 -23.54
CA LYS A 20 -2.87 5.58 -24.05
C LYS A 20 -3.77 6.31 -23.04
N ILE A 21 -4.02 5.75 -21.86
CA ILE A 21 -5.00 6.32 -20.90
C ILE A 21 -4.49 7.61 -20.30
N SER A 22 -3.32 7.57 -19.65
CA SER A 22 -2.70 8.77 -19.09
C SER A 22 -1.46 9.22 -19.84
N ARG A 23 -1.16 10.51 -19.73
CA ARG A 23 0.11 11.06 -20.23
C ARG A 23 1.32 10.40 -19.52
N PRO A 24 2.49 10.31 -20.20
CA PRO A 24 2.68 10.58 -21.63
C PRO A 24 1.99 9.52 -22.50
N LEU A 25 1.33 9.95 -23.57
CA LEU A 25 0.58 9.06 -24.45
C LEU A 25 1.54 8.22 -25.30
N VAL A 26 1.24 6.94 -25.44
CA VAL A 26 2.01 6.01 -26.28
C VAL A 26 1.29 5.79 -27.60
N THR A 27 1.99 6.01 -28.71
CA THR A 27 1.46 5.69 -30.04
C THR A 27 1.34 4.19 -30.25
N GLN A 28 0.40 3.76 -31.09
CA GLN A 28 0.24 2.34 -31.40
C GLN A 28 1.52 1.74 -32.02
N HIS A 29 2.26 2.52 -32.81
CA HIS A 29 3.55 2.12 -33.38
C HIS A 29 4.60 1.82 -32.31
N GLN A 30 4.76 2.69 -31.32
CA GLN A 30 5.67 2.47 -30.19
C GLN A 30 5.28 1.21 -29.40
N SER A 31 3.98 1.03 -29.12
CA SER A 31 3.49 -0.14 -28.40
C SER A 31 3.74 -1.44 -29.17
N LYS A 32 3.52 -1.45 -30.49
CA LYS A 32 3.83 -2.58 -31.38
C LYS A 32 5.32 -2.95 -31.37
N LYS A 33 6.20 -1.96 -31.22
CA LYS A 33 7.64 -2.17 -31.03
C LYS A 33 8.03 -2.67 -29.62
N GLY A 34 7.08 -2.92 -28.74
CA GLY A 34 7.32 -3.43 -27.39
C GLY A 34 7.58 -2.35 -26.33
N TYR A 35 7.40 -1.07 -26.66
CA TYR A 35 7.45 0.00 -25.66
C TYR A 35 6.30 -0.15 -24.67
N ARG A 36 6.62 0.03 -23.38
CA ARG A 36 5.67 -0.05 -22.26
C ARG A 36 5.97 1.09 -21.31
N LYS A 37 5.12 2.12 -21.24
CA LYS A 37 5.46 3.37 -20.55
C LYS A 37 5.83 3.16 -19.08
N TYR A 38 5.14 2.25 -18.40
CA TYR A 38 5.39 1.97 -16.99
C TYR A 38 6.62 1.10 -16.75
N LEU A 39 7.10 0.37 -17.75
CA LEU A 39 8.31 -0.47 -17.62
C LEU A 39 9.56 0.24 -18.12
N HIS A 40 9.43 1.37 -18.83
CA HIS A 40 10.56 2.11 -19.38
C HIS A 40 10.94 3.32 -18.51
N ARG A 41 12.25 3.58 -18.43
CA ARG A 41 12.80 4.88 -18.02
C ARG A 41 13.48 5.49 -19.24
N THR A 42 14.74 5.16 -19.46
CA THR A 42 15.46 5.38 -20.72
C THR A 42 15.38 4.12 -21.60
N SER A 43 15.53 2.96 -20.98
CA SER A 43 15.33 1.63 -21.54
C SER A 43 14.32 0.85 -20.68
N ARG A 44 13.96 -0.36 -21.12
CA ARG A 44 13.12 -1.26 -20.33
C ARG A 44 13.83 -1.66 -19.05
N SER A 45 13.18 -1.44 -17.91
CA SER A 45 13.75 -1.68 -16.59
C SER A 45 13.43 -3.09 -16.08
N GLU A 46 14.44 -3.93 -15.94
CA GLU A 46 14.32 -5.25 -15.32
C GLU A 46 13.77 -5.17 -13.89
N LYS A 47 14.20 -4.16 -13.12
CA LYS A 47 13.69 -3.92 -11.77
C LYS A 47 12.17 -3.70 -11.77
N ARG A 48 11.66 -2.92 -12.73
CA ARG A 48 10.22 -2.68 -12.85
C ARG A 48 9.44 -3.92 -13.27
N VAL A 49 10.02 -4.72 -14.16
CA VAL A 49 9.46 -6.02 -14.56
C VAL A 49 9.35 -6.94 -13.33
N LYS A 50 10.45 -7.16 -12.61
CA LYS A 50 10.47 -8.02 -11.40
C LYS A 50 9.49 -7.54 -10.33
N THR A 51 9.38 -6.24 -10.13
CA THR A 51 8.42 -5.69 -9.16
C THR A 51 6.97 -5.95 -9.59
N LEU A 52 6.66 -5.80 -10.88
CA LEU A 52 5.32 -6.07 -11.39
C LEU A 52 4.97 -7.57 -11.34
N GLU A 53 5.95 -8.44 -11.59
CA GLU A 53 5.80 -9.89 -11.40
C GLU A 53 5.51 -10.23 -9.93
N LEU A 54 6.26 -9.66 -8.99
CA LEU A 54 6.01 -9.81 -7.55
C LEU A 54 4.61 -9.30 -7.16
N PHE A 55 4.20 -8.16 -7.70
CA PHE A 55 2.84 -7.63 -7.49
C PHE A 55 1.78 -8.61 -8.01
N CYS A 56 1.94 -9.16 -9.21
CA CYS A 56 1.00 -10.15 -9.75
C CYS A 56 0.93 -11.41 -8.90
N GLN A 57 2.07 -11.88 -8.37
CA GLN A 57 2.11 -13.02 -7.46
C GLN A 57 1.38 -12.71 -6.16
N GLY A 58 1.63 -11.54 -5.55
CA GLY A 58 0.97 -11.10 -4.33
C GLY A 58 -0.54 -10.96 -4.47
N ILE A 59 -1.02 -10.33 -5.55
CA ILE A 59 -2.46 -10.20 -5.83
C ILE A 59 -3.10 -11.57 -6.08
N ARG A 60 -2.42 -12.46 -6.81
CA ARG A 60 -2.92 -13.84 -7.01
C ARG A 60 -3.04 -14.58 -5.70
N LYS A 61 -1.99 -14.57 -4.87
CA LYS A 61 -2.00 -15.15 -3.52
C LYS A 61 -3.18 -14.64 -2.71
N ARG A 62 -3.37 -13.32 -2.65
CA ARG A 62 -4.48 -12.69 -1.94
C ARG A 62 -5.85 -13.11 -2.49
N CYS A 63 -6.00 -13.22 -3.82
CA CYS A 63 -7.23 -13.70 -4.46
C CYS A 63 -7.52 -15.15 -4.08
N ASP A 64 -6.49 -16.00 -4.10
CA ASP A 64 -6.60 -17.43 -3.77
C ASP A 64 -6.98 -17.63 -2.30
N GLU A 65 -6.40 -16.83 -1.38
CA GLU A 65 -6.72 -16.81 0.05
C GLU A 65 -8.10 -16.16 0.35
N THR A 66 -8.66 -15.39 -0.58
CA THR A 66 -10.00 -14.78 -0.42
C THR A 66 -11.08 -15.81 -0.73
N PRO A 67 -12.04 -16.06 0.18
CA PRO A 67 -13.17 -16.96 -0.07
C PRO A 67 -13.91 -16.59 -1.35
N VAL A 68 -14.30 -17.60 -2.15
CA VAL A 68 -14.92 -17.39 -3.48
C VAL A 68 -16.14 -16.47 -3.40
N SER A 69 -16.97 -16.63 -2.36
CA SER A 69 -18.16 -15.81 -2.10
C SER A 69 -17.86 -14.32 -1.87
N SER A 70 -16.62 -13.98 -1.51
CA SER A 70 -16.18 -12.62 -1.19
C SER A 70 -15.35 -11.97 -2.30
N ARG A 71 -14.99 -12.71 -3.36
CA ARG A 71 -14.09 -12.20 -4.43
C ARG A 71 -14.71 -11.07 -5.26
N ASP A 72 -16.04 -11.06 -5.38
CA ASP A 72 -16.80 -10.04 -6.11
C ASP A 72 -17.35 -8.93 -5.21
N THR A 73 -16.89 -8.86 -3.96
CA THR A 73 -17.26 -7.79 -3.01
C THR A 73 -16.12 -6.79 -2.83
N PRO A 74 -16.40 -5.52 -2.52
CA PRO A 74 -15.36 -4.55 -2.23
C PRO A 74 -14.44 -5.02 -1.11
N LEU A 75 -13.13 -4.91 -1.32
CA LEU A 75 -12.15 -5.25 -0.30
C LEU A 75 -12.31 -4.34 0.92
N LYS A 76 -12.44 -4.93 2.10
CA LYS A 76 -12.45 -4.19 3.38
C LYS A 76 -11.20 -3.32 3.56
N TYR A 77 -10.06 -3.83 3.13
CA TYR A 77 -8.76 -3.13 3.15
C TYR A 77 -8.20 -3.08 1.73
N PRO A 78 -8.57 -2.08 0.91
CA PRO A 78 -8.15 -2.02 -0.49
C PRO A 78 -6.63 -1.83 -0.60
N PRO A 79 -6.01 -2.27 -1.72
CA PRO A 79 -4.60 -2.01 -1.99
C PRO A 79 -4.28 -0.51 -1.87
N SER A 80 -3.22 -0.18 -1.14
CA SER A 80 -2.84 1.21 -0.87
C SER A 80 -1.34 1.46 -1.06
N GLU A 81 -0.96 2.74 -1.09
CA GLU A 81 0.41 3.23 -1.09
C GLU A 81 0.58 4.11 0.15
N CYS A 82 1.73 3.99 0.81
CA CYS A 82 2.08 4.86 1.94
C CYS A 82 3.52 5.31 1.78
N GLY A 83 3.79 6.55 2.17
CA GLY A 83 5.15 7.07 2.17
C GLY A 83 5.24 8.40 2.90
N TYR A 84 6.48 8.80 3.15
CA TYR A 84 6.81 10.04 3.82
C TYR A 84 6.94 11.24 2.85
N SER A 85 6.64 12.44 3.35
CA SER A 85 6.96 13.70 2.69
C SER A 85 7.11 14.88 3.66
N ILE A 86 8.13 15.72 3.44
CA ILE A 86 8.28 17.03 4.11
C ILE A 86 7.28 18.09 3.60
N ASN A 87 6.76 17.91 2.39
CA ASN A 87 5.77 18.81 1.77
C ASN A 87 4.60 17.97 1.23
N PRO A 88 3.68 17.52 2.12
CA PRO A 88 2.56 16.69 1.71
C PRO A 88 1.71 17.33 0.61
N PRO A 89 1.32 18.62 0.65
CA PRO A 89 0.53 19.23 -0.41
C PRO A 89 1.16 19.10 -1.80
N GLU A 90 2.46 19.37 -1.92
CA GLU A 90 3.20 19.24 -3.19
C GLU A 90 3.30 17.77 -3.62
N ARG A 91 3.59 16.85 -2.68
CA ARG A 91 3.66 15.42 -2.97
C ARG A 91 2.32 14.87 -3.45
N LEU A 92 1.21 15.30 -2.84
CA LEU A 92 -0.14 14.93 -3.25
C LEU A 92 -0.47 15.49 -4.64
N ALA A 93 -0.10 16.74 -4.92
CA ALA A 93 -0.26 17.31 -6.26
C ALA A 93 0.53 16.53 -7.32
N LYS A 94 1.79 16.17 -7.03
CA LYS A 94 2.62 15.33 -7.90
C LYS A 94 2.01 13.95 -8.14
N HIS A 95 1.50 13.30 -7.09
CA HIS A 95 0.80 12.03 -7.22
C HIS A 95 -0.47 12.14 -8.08
N ARG A 96 -1.32 13.16 -7.89
CA ARG A 96 -2.49 13.42 -8.76
C ARG A 96 -2.08 13.65 -10.22
N ALA A 97 -0.99 14.36 -10.45
CA ALA A 97 -0.42 14.60 -11.77
C ALA A 97 0.38 13.40 -12.33
N ARG A 98 0.53 12.32 -11.55
CA ARG A 98 1.34 11.13 -11.86
C ARG A 98 2.81 11.44 -12.17
N GLN A 99 3.33 12.49 -11.55
CA GLN A 99 4.72 12.92 -11.68
C GLN A 99 5.54 12.38 -10.52
N SER A 100 6.66 11.71 -10.83
CA SER A 100 7.53 11.09 -9.80
C SER A 100 6.75 10.19 -8.81
N SER A 101 5.73 9.50 -9.31
CA SER A 101 4.80 8.68 -8.53
C SER A 101 5.09 7.18 -8.71
N ASN A 102 4.42 6.34 -7.93
CA ASN A 102 4.55 4.90 -7.97
C ASN A 102 3.99 4.34 -9.30
N TYR A 103 4.84 3.77 -10.13
CA TYR A 103 4.45 3.29 -11.46
C TYR A 103 3.55 2.06 -11.43
N VAL A 104 3.60 1.23 -10.38
CA VAL A 104 2.72 0.05 -10.24
C VAL A 104 1.31 0.51 -9.94
N MET A 105 1.16 1.41 -8.97
CA MET A 105 -0.11 2.06 -8.64
C MET A 105 -0.75 2.70 -9.89
N ASN A 106 0.01 3.51 -10.62
CA ASN A 106 -0.49 4.20 -11.81
C ASN A 106 -0.84 3.23 -12.95
N LEU A 107 -0.07 2.14 -13.12
CA LEU A 107 -0.39 1.09 -14.09
C LEU A 107 -1.69 0.37 -13.73
N VAL A 108 -1.91 0.06 -12.45
CA VAL A 108 -3.14 -0.59 -11.98
C VAL A 108 -4.34 0.32 -12.22
N GLU A 109 -4.24 1.59 -11.89
CA GLU A 109 -5.32 2.55 -12.16
C GLU A 109 -5.63 2.66 -13.67
N ASP A 110 -4.61 2.66 -14.55
CA ASP A 110 -4.83 2.62 -16.00
C ASP A 110 -5.47 1.31 -16.47
N ILE A 111 -5.05 0.16 -15.96
CA ILE A 111 -5.67 -1.13 -16.28
C ILE A 111 -7.14 -1.13 -15.86
N CYS A 112 -7.44 -0.71 -14.63
CA CYS A 112 -8.81 -0.68 -14.14
C CYS A 112 -9.67 0.34 -14.89
N LYS A 113 -9.10 1.49 -15.29
CA LYS A 113 -9.79 2.46 -16.14
C LYS A 113 -10.11 1.86 -17.51
N HIS A 114 -9.18 1.13 -18.12
CA HIS A 114 -9.44 0.43 -19.39
C HIS A 114 -10.59 -0.57 -19.24
N LEU A 115 -10.57 -1.39 -18.18
CA LEU A 115 -11.58 -2.40 -17.89
C LEU A 115 -12.95 -1.80 -17.64
N TYR A 116 -13.01 -0.63 -17.00
CA TYR A 116 -14.23 0.15 -16.85
C TYR A 116 -14.75 0.66 -18.21
N ASP A 117 -13.86 1.22 -19.04
CA ASP A 117 -14.23 1.81 -20.34
C ASP A 117 -14.80 0.78 -21.33
N ILE A 118 -14.37 -0.49 -21.24
CA ILE A 118 -14.91 -1.58 -22.05
C ILE A 118 -16.06 -2.34 -21.38
N GLY A 119 -16.55 -1.86 -20.24
CA GLY A 119 -17.69 -2.43 -19.52
C GLY A 119 -17.41 -3.72 -18.75
N THR A 120 -16.15 -4.12 -18.57
CA THR A 120 -15.79 -5.27 -17.72
C THR A 120 -15.95 -4.95 -16.24
N PHE A 121 -15.59 -3.73 -15.82
CA PHE A 121 -15.82 -3.27 -14.45
C PHE A 121 -17.07 -2.40 -14.39
N ALA A 122 -17.95 -2.68 -13.42
CA ALA A 122 -19.14 -1.87 -13.15
C ALA A 122 -18.81 -0.51 -12.51
N GLN A 123 -17.65 -0.40 -11.86
CA GLN A 123 -17.21 0.80 -11.16
C GLN A 123 -15.78 1.16 -11.53
N GLN A 124 -15.50 2.45 -11.59
CA GLN A 124 -14.15 2.95 -11.82
C GLN A 124 -13.34 2.86 -10.53
N PHE A 125 -12.18 2.20 -10.61
CA PHE A 125 -11.16 2.26 -9.56
C PHE A 125 -10.37 3.56 -9.68
N THR A 126 -10.18 4.27 -8.57
CA THR A 126 -9.30 5.44 -8.51
C THR A 126 -8.59 5.55 -7.17
N MET A 127 -7.39 6.14 -7.18
CA MET A 127 -6.59 6.33 -5.98
C MET A 127 -6.98 7.63 -5.27
N HIS A 128 -7.47 7.50 -4.03
CA HIS A 128 -7.72 8.63 -3.13
C HIS A 128 -6.52 8.85 -2.20
N GLN A 129 -6.18 10.11 -1.94
CA GLN A 129 -4.96 10.46 -1.22
C GLN A 129 -5.28 11.26 0.04
N PHE A 130 -4.65 10.90 1.15
CA PHE A 130 -4.92 11.47 2.47
C PHE A 130 -3.61 11.72 3.23
N ILE A 131 -3.64 12.69 4.14
CA ILE A 131 -2.62 12.84 5.20
C ILE A 131 -3.17 12.11 6.42
N ILE A 132 -2.47 11.08 6.88
CA ILE A 132 -2.94 10.20 7.96
C ILE A 132 -2.14 10.33 9.26
N HIS A 133 -0.99 11.00 9.21
CA HIS A 133 -0.16 11.27 10.38
C HIS A 133 0.69 12.51 10.17
N LEU A 134 0.77 13.36 11.20
CA LEU A 134 1.64 14.53 11.25
C LEU A 134 2.90 14.17 12.03
N ILE A 135 4.04 14.21 11.33
CA ILE A 135 5.36 13.98 11.91
C ILE A 135 5.89 15.33 12.41
N PHE A 136 6.26 15.40 13.67
CA PHE A 136 6.69 16.64 14.31
C PHE A 136 8.04 16.54 15.01
N ARG A 137 8.72 15.39 14.89
CA ARG A 137 10.12 15.18 15.25
C ARG A 137 10.82 14.37 14.17
N GLU A 138 12.11 14.58 14.00
CA GLU A 138 12.88 13.89 12.97
C GLU A 138 12.85 12.37 13.16
N GLU A 139 13.01 11.90 14.40
CA GLU A 139 13.10 10.47 14.73
C GLU A 139 11.79 9.73 14.42
N GLN A 140 10.67 10.45 14.38
CA GLN A 140 9.37 9.87 14.03
C GLN A 140 9.27 9.55 12.55
N ALA A 141 10.05 10.17 11.66
CA ALA A 141 9.84 10.03 10.22
C ALA A 141 9.97 8.57 9.76
N SER A 142 11.06 7.90 10.14
CA SER A 142 11.29 6.49 9.80
C SER A 142 10.32 5.57 10.55
N ILE A 143 10.11 5.80 11.85
CA ILE A 143 9.25 4.99 12.70
C ILE A 143 7.80 5.02 12.20
N ALA A 144 7.28 6.21 11.92
CA ALA A 144 5.93 6.39 11.42
C ALA A 144 5.76 5.76 10.03
N GLU A 145 6.72 5.94 9.12
CA GLU A 145 6.64 5.30 7.79
C GLU A 145 6.61 3.77 7.91
N ILE A 146 7.45 3.18 8.78
CA ILE A 146 7.47 1.74 9.04
C ILE A 146 6.15 1.26 9.65
N PHE A 147 5.72 1.90 10.75
CA PHE A 147 4.54 1.50 11.50
C PHE A 147 3.28 1.56 10.63
N ILE A 148 3.08 2.68 9.93
CA ILE A 148 1.90 2.89 9.09
C ILE A 148 1.93 1.97 7.87
N SER A 149 3.09 1.76 7.24
CA SER A 149 3.20 0.81 6.13
C SER A 149 2.84 -0.62 6.57
N GLY A 150 3.23 -1.00 7.79
CA GLY A 150 2.86 -2.27 8.42
C GLY A 150 1.37 -2.39 8.69
N LEU A 151 0.79 -1.36 9.32
CA LEU A 151 -0.63 -1.31 9.65
C LEU A 151 -1.51 -1.43 8.39
N LEU A 152 -1.12 -0.75 7.32
CA LEU A 152 -1.83 -0.74 6.04
C LEU A 152 -1.44 -1.91 5.11
N GLN A 153 -0.42 -2.70 5.48
CA GLN A 153 0.09 -3.83 4.70
C GLN A 153 0.40 -3.48 3.23
N VAL A 154 0.99 -2.31 2.97
CA VAL A 154 1.05 -1.70 1.63
C VAL A 154 1.99 -2.37 0.61
N TRP A 155 2.58 -3.53 0.90
CA TRP A 155 3.63 -4.11 0.06
C TRP A 155 3.10 -4.90 -1.14
N VAL A 156 3.84 -4.84 -2.24
CA VAL A 156 3.52 -5.60 -3.47
C VAL A 156 3.60 -7.11 -3.28
N LYS A 157 4.53 -7.58 -2.43
CA LYS A 157 4.84 -9.01 -2.26
C LYS A 157 3.63 -9.80 -1.74
N ASP A 158 2.84 -9.20 -0.85
CA ASP A 158 1.72 -9.85 -0.18
C ASP A 158 0.36 -9.44 -0.78
N GLY A 159 0.36 -8.68 -1.88
CA GLY A 159 -0.88 -8.20 -2.51
C GLY A 159 -1.65 -7.18 -1.69
N GLY A 160 -1.04 -6.64 -0.63
CA GLY A 160 -1.66 -5.66 0.26
C GLY A 160 -1.56 -4.22 -0.26
N GLY A 161 -0.63 -3.92 -1.17
CA GLY A 161 -0.54 -2.59 -1.77
C GLY A 161 0.49 -2.45 -2.88
N PHE A 162 0.98 -1.22 -3.05
CA PHE A 162 1.83 -0.81 -4.17
C PHE A 162 3.30 -0.53 -3.80
N ASN A 163 3.67 -0.58 -2.51
CA ASN A 163 5.03 -0.33 -2.06
C ASN A 163 5.97 -1.47 -2.46
N ALA A 164 6.97 -1.15 -3.28
CA ALA A 164 8.01 -2.09 -3.70
C ALA A 164 9.25 -2.08 -2.80
N TYR A 165 9.41 -1.03 -1.99
CA TYR A 165 10.59 -0.81 -1.15
C TYR A 165 10.23 -1.00 0.32
N LEU A 166 11.27 -1.29 1.11
CA LEU A 166 11.16 -1.32 2.56
C LEU A 166 10.85 0.09 3.09
N ALA A 167 9.90 0.15 4.03
CA ALA A 167 9.55 1.38 4.71
C ALA A 167 10.71 1.87 5.59
N GLY A 168 10.78 3.19 5.84
CA GLY A 168 11.81 3.82 6.66
C GLY A 168 13.11 4.15 5.93
N HIS A 169 13.31 3.65 4.70
CA HIS A 169 14.49 3.97 3.90
C HIS A 169 14.36 5.26 3.07
N SER A 170 13.14 5.75 2.86
CA SER A 170 12.87 6.91 2.00
C SER A 170 12.61 8.20 2.80
N THR A 171 13.15 8.28 4.01
CA THR A 171 12.95 9.39 4.96
C THR A 171 14.14 10.34 5.07
N ALA A 172 15.18 10.18 4.25
CA ALA A 172 16.41 10.99 4.31
C ALA A 172 16.18 12.51 4.18
N SER A 173 15.03 12.95 3.66
CA SER A 173 14.70 14.38 3.64
C SER A 173 14.29 14.94 5.00
N ALA A 174 14.02 14.10 6.01
CA ALA A 174 13.74 14.54 7.37
C ALA A 174 14.94 15.27 7.99
N GLY A 175 16.15 14.75 7.80
CA GLY A 175 17.39 15.40 8.25
C GLY A 175 17.78 16.67 7.47
N LYS A 176 16.93 17.13 6.55
CA LYS A 176 17.09 18.45 5.89
C LYS A 176 16.24 19.54 6.54
N VAL A 177 15.37 19.17 7.47
CA VAL A 177 14.50 20.08 8.21
C VAL A 177 15.30 20.60 9.41
N THR A 178 15.29 21.91 9.62
CA THR A 178 16.04 22.56 10.70
C THR A 178 15.36 22.36 12.06
N ASP A 179 16.13 22.45 13.14
CA ASP A 179 15.58 22.36 14.52
C ASP A 179 14.47 23.39 14.77
N ALA A 180 14.59 24.59 14.18
CA ALA A 180 13.58 25.64 14.29
C ALA A 180 12.27 25.24 13.57
N GLU A 181 12.37 24.59 12.41
CA GLU A 181 11.20 24.06 11.69
C GLU A 181 10.57 22.90 12.45
N TRP A 182 11.36 21.98 13.02
CA TRP A 182 10.83 20.92 13.87
C TRP A 182 10.11 21.45 15.11
N ALA A 183 10.69 22.46 15.78
CA ALA A 183 10.04 23.11 16.91
C ALA A 183 8.70 23.77 16.52
N LEU A 184 8.63 24.33 15.31
CA LEU A 184 7.39 24.86 14.75
C LEU A 184 6.38 23.73 14.45
N HIS A 185 6.81 22.63 13.84
CA HIS A 185 5.95 21.47 13.59
C HIS A 185 5.39 20.87 14.89
N GLU A 186 6.19 20.76 15.94
CA GLU A 186 5.75 20.29 17.25
C GLU A 186 4.73 21.24 17.87
N ARG A 187 4.97 22.56 17.79
CA ARG A 187 4.02 23.57 18.27
C ARG A 187 2.70 23.47 17.53
N ASN A 188 2.73 23.49 16.19
CA ASN A 188 1.52 23.45 15.37
C ASN A 188 0.75 22.15 15.58
N THR A 189 1.44 21.01 15.69
CA THR A 189 0.76 19.73 15.96
C THR A 189 0.07 19.74 17.33
N LYS A 190 0.68 20.34 18.36
CA LYS A 190 0.05 20.42 19.69
C LYS A 190 -1.14 21.37 19.75
N LEU A 191 -1.09 22.49 19.01
CA LEU A 191 -2.10 23.54 19.09
C LEU A 191 -3.23 23.36 18.08
N ASP A 192 -2.91 22.88 16.88
CA ASP A 192 -3.82 22.91 15.73
C ASP A 192 -4.33 21.51 15.34
N SER A 193 -3.93 20.46 16.07
CA SER A 193 -4.41 19.09 15.82
C SER A 193 -5.08 18.47 17.06
N PRO A 194 -5.93 17.45 16.87
CA PRO A 194 -6.54 16.69 17.98
C PRO A 194 -5.55 15.90 18.86
N MET A 195 -4.26 15.87 18.53
CA MET A 195 -3.24 15.01 19.17
C MET A 195 -3.28 15.06 20.70
N MET A 196 -3.37 16.26 21.29
CA MET A 196 -3.35 16.39 22.76
C MET A 196 -4.59 15.81 23.41
N GLU A 197 -5.75 15.96 22.76
CA GLU A 197 -6.99 15.32 23.22
C GLU A 197 -6.93 13.81 23.04
N ASP A 198 -6.42 13.32 21.90
CA ASP A 198 -6.24 11.89 21.67
C ASP A 198 -5.34 11.26 22.73
N ILE A 199 -4.19 11.87 23.05
CA ILE A 199 -3.28 11.42 24.11
C ILE A 199 -3.99 11.37 25.46
N ARG A 200 -4.75 12.41 25.80
CA ARG A 200 -5.52 12.46 27.04
C ARG A 200 -6.52 11.32 27.11
N GLN A 201 -7.25 11.06 26.03
CA GLN A 201 -8.17 9.92 25.95
C GLN A 201 -7.43 8.58 26.05
N GLN A 202 -6.25 8.42 25.45
CA GLN A 202 -5.46 7.20 25.59
C GLN A 202 -5.05 6.93 27.04
N GLN A 203 -4.66 7.97 27.76
CA GLN A 203 -4.27 7.90 29.17
C GLN A 203 -5.44 7.59 30.12
N LEU A 204 -6.68 7.80 29.68
CA LEU A 204 -7.90 7.48 30.43
C LEU A 204 -8.45 6.07 30.16
N ARG A 205 -7.90 5.34 29.16
CA ARG A 205 -8.21 3.93 28.87
C ARG A 205 -7.40 2.83 29.58
N PRO A 206 -6.59 3.06 30.66
CA PRO A 206 -5.85 1.99 31.34
C PRO A 206 -6.71 0.78 31.70
N ASP A 207 -7.94 1.00 32.16
CA ASP A 207 -8.85 -0.06 32.57
C ASP A 207 -9.24 -0.99 31.42
N GLU A 208 -9.40 -0.46 30.21
CA GLU A 208 -9.75 -1.25 29.03
C GLU A 208 -8.57 -2.08 28.54
N ARG A 209 -7.36 -1.51 28.59
CA ARG A 209 -6.13 -2.22 28.19
C ARG A 209 -5.80 -3.33 29.18
N GLN A 210 -5.98 -3.07 30.47
CA GLN A 210 -5.78 -4.06 31.53
C GLN A 210 -6.83 -5.17 31.47
N ARG A 211 -8.09 -4.86 31.15
CA ARG A 211 -9.13 -5.85 30.86
C ARG A 211 -8.83 -6.67 29.60
N ALA A 212 -8.35 -6.05 28.53
CA ALA A 212 -7.98 -6.75 27.29
C ALA A 212 -6.80 -7.71 27.50
N LEU A 213 -5.79 -7.30 28.26
CA LEU A 213 -4.67 -8.15 28.67
C LEU A 213 -5.16 -9.33 29.53
N ALA A 214 -6.00 -9.07 30.54
CA ALA A 214 -6.58 -10.12 31.36
C ALA A 214 -7.44 -11.12 30.55
N LEU A 215 -8.19 -10.64 29.55
CA LEU A 215 -8.96 -11.49 28.63
C LEU A 215 -8.07 -12.31 27.70
N ALA A 216 -6.95 -11.75 27.23
CA ALA A 216 -5.98 -12.46 26.39
C ALA A 216 -5.25 -13.55 27.20
N ASP A 217 -4.84 -13.24 28.44
CA ASP A 217 -4.23 -14.20 29.36
C ASP A 217 -5.21 -15.32 29.73
N ALA A 218 -6.48 -15.00 29.98
CA ALA A 218 -7.52 -15.99 30.25
C ALA A 218 -7.78 -16.92 29.05
N LYS A 219 -7.78 -16.40 27.81
CA LYS A 219 -7.91 -17.22 26.60
C LYS A 219 -6.69 -18.13 26.39
N ALA A 220 -5.48 -17.62 26.62
CA ALA A 220 -4.26 -18.42 26.52
C ALA A 220 -4.19 -19.52 27.60
N PHE A 221 -4.78 -19.28 28.76
CA PHE A 221 -4.90 -20.30 29.82
C PHE A 221 -5.92 -21.39 29.46
N ASP A 222 -7.06 -21.01 28.87
CA ASP A 222 -8.12 -21.95 28.46
C ASP A 222 -7.69 -22.84 27.27
N GLU A 223 -6.95 -22.28 26.29
CA GLU A 223 -6.34 -23.02 25.20
C GLU A 223 -5.29 -24.05 25.68
N ASN A 224 -4.57 -23.75 26.76
CA ASN A 224 -3.62 -24.68 27.37
C ASN A 224 -4.29 -25.78 28.21
N LEU A 225 -5.50 -25.56 28.72
CA LEU A 225 -6.27 -26.57 29.45
C LEU A 225 -7.06 -27.50 28.51
N GLY A 226 -7.47 -27.03 27.33
CA GLY A 226 -8.14 -27.84 26.31
C GLY A 226 -7.23 -28.81 25.55
N GLY A 227 -5.90 -28.66 25.66
CA GLY A 227 -4.89 -29.54 25.03
C GLY A 227 -4.41 -30.70 25.90
N GLY A 228 -4.92 -30.84 27.13
CA GLY A 228 -4.52 -31.86 28.10
C GLY A 228 -5.38 -33.13 28.04
N SER A 229 -4.88 -34.15 27.34
CA SER A 229 -5.13 -35.59 27.48
C SER A 229 -6.57 -36.15 27.30
N THR A 230 -6.80 -36.78 26.14
CA THR A 230 -7.60 -38.01 26.03
C THR A 230 -6.87 -39.01 25.12
N GLU A 231 -5.75 -39.58 25.58
CA GLU A 231 -5.12 -40.76 24.98
C GLU A 231 -4.50 -41.64 26.08
N GLU A 232 -5.32 -42.15 27.01
CA GLU A 232 -5.00 -43.38 27.74
C GLU A 232 -6.31 -44.12 28.04
N ALA A 233 -6.89 -44.75 27.01
CA ALA A 233 -7.82 -45.86 27.19
C ALA A 233 -7.77 -46.76 25.95
N GLU A 234 -7.67 -48.07 26.21
CA GLU A 234 -7.75 -49.21 25.28
C GLU A 234 -6.43 -49.73 24.69
N CYS A 235 -5.72 -50.51 25.52
CA CYS A 235 -5.09 -51.74 25.07
C CYS A 235 -5.02 -52.75 26.23
N MET A 236 -6.12 -53.46 26.46
CA MET A 236 -6.18 -54.79 27.07
C MET A 236 -7.36 -55.56 26.48
#